data_AF-A0A0F6AHI3-F1
#
_entry.id   AF-A0A0F6AHI3-F1
#
_cell.length_a   1.000
_cell.length_b   1.000
_cell.length_c   1.000
_cell.angle_alpha   90.00
_cell.angle_beta   90.00
_cell.angle_gamma   90.00
#
_symmetry.space_group_name_H-M   'P 1'
#
loop_
_entity.id
_entity.type
_entity.pdbx_description
1 polymer ?
#
loop_
_entity_poly.entity_id
_entity_poly.type
_entity_poly.pdbx_seq_one_letter_code
_entity_poly.pdbx_strand_id
1 'polypeptide(L)' 'MKGKIIEKRTDNTVLVEYYIDGKKEKEVMRLSCEKHCDKKDLKGLVVYFEKENRDVYGRYLVCSIKR' A
#
# COMPACT_ATOMS: atom_id res chain seq x y z
N MET A 1 -7.02 -6.84 -4.25
CA MET A 1 -7.49 -5.44 -4.45
C MET A 1 -6.37 -4.58 -5.03
N LYS A 2 -6.71 -3.42 -5.62
CA LYS A 2 -5.71 -2.46 -6.12
C LYS A 2 -5.96 -1.06 -5.56
N GLY A 3 -4.90 -0.32 -5.32
CA GLY A 3 -4.93 1.07 -4.85
C GLY A 3 -3.76 1.87 -5.42
N LYS A 4 -3.77 3.18 -5.18
CA LYS A 4 -2.71 4.11 -5.59
C LYS A 4 -2.02 4.67 -4.35
N ILE A 5 -0.70 4.64 -4.34
CA ILE A 5 0.08 5.28 -3.28
C ILE A 5 -0.06 6.79 -3.43
N ILE A 6 -0.53 7.46 -2.38
CA ILE A 6 -0.64 8.92 -2.33
C ILE A 6 0.43 9.57 -1.46
N GLU A 7 1.03 8.81 -0.54
CA GLU A 7 2.06 9.29 0.39
C GLU A 7 2.97 8.14 0.82
N LYS A 8 4.29 8.37 0.85
CA LYS A 8 5.24 7.48 1.52
C LYS A 8 5.37 7.93 2.97
N ARG A 9 5.31 6.98 3.91
CA ARG A 9 5.53 7.20 5.33
C ARG A 9 6.82 6.53 5.81
N THR A 10 7.15 6.73 7.07
CA THR A 10 8.27 6.08 7.74
C THR A 10 7.96 4.59 8.01
N ASP A 11 8.98 3.82 8.40
CA ASP A 11 8.83 2.38 8.75
C ASP A 11 8.21 1.52 7.62
N ASN A 12 8.63 1.74 6.37
CA ASN A 12 8.19 0.96 5.20
C ASN A 12 6.67 0.92 5.02
N THR A 13 5.98 1.97 5.44
CA THR A 13 4.54 2.14 5.25
C THR A 13 4.21 3.16 4.18
N VAL A 14 3.06 2.99 3.56
CA VAL A 14 2.54 3.88 2.52
C VAL A 14 1.06 4.15 2.77
N LEU A 15 0.62 5.37 2.49
CA LEU A 15 -0.81 5.69 2.45
C LEU A 15 -1.33 5.36 1.05
N VAL A 16 -2.31 4.47 1.01
CA VAL A 16 -2.89 3.96 -0.23
C VAL A 16 -4.34 4.40 -0.31
N GLU A 17 -4.69 5.01 -1.43
CA GLU A 17 -6.07 5.35 -1.79
C GLU A 17 -6.63 4.27 -2.72
N TYR A 18 -7.79 3.72 -2.40
CA TYR A 18 -8.45 2.70 -3.19
C TYR A 18 -9.97 2.85 -3.13
N TYR A 19 -10.70 2.07 -3.93
CA TYR A 19 -12.16 2.12 -3.97
C TYR A 19 -12.76 0.78 -3.55
N ILE A 20 -13.78 0.84 -2.70
CA ILE A 20 -14.67 -0.28 -2.36
C ILE A 20 -16.09 0.19 -2.66
N ASP A 21 -16.82 -0.54 -3.52
CA ASP A 21 -18.23 -0.26 -3.84
C ASP A 21 -18.48 1.20 -4.25
N GLY A 22 -17.55 1.77 -5.03
CA GLY A 22 -17.60 3.17 -5.49
C GLY A 22 -17.22 4.22 -4.43
N LYS A 23 -17.02 3.83 -3.17
CA LYS A 23 -16.52 4.70 -2.10
C LYS A 23 -15.00 4.72 -2.07
N LYS A 24 -14.43 5.91 -1.90
CA LYS A 24 -12.99 6.13 -1.79
C LYS A 24 -12.57 5.89 -0.34
N GLU A 25 -11.63 4.97 -0.18
CA GLU A 25 -11.03 4.61 1.10
C GLU A 25 -9.54 4.95 1.10
N LYS A 26 -8.98 5.19 2.28
CA LYS A 26 -7.56 5.45 2.49
C LYS A 26 -7.07 4.62 3.67
N GLU A 27 -5.98 3.89 3.48
CA GLU A 27 -5.43 3.04 4.52
C GLU A 27 -3.90 3.08 4.52
N VAL A 28 -3.30 2.95 5.70
CA VAL A 28 -1.86 2.77 5.84
C VAL A 28 -1.52 1.30 5.64
N MET A 29 -0.72 1.00 4.63
CA MET A 29 -0.31 -0.35 4.28
C MET A 29 1.19 -0.51 4.46
N ARG A 30 1.63 -1.71 4.86
CA ARG A 30 3.05 -2.04 4.99
C ARG A 30 3.54 -2.66 3.68
N LEU A 31 4.69 -2.20 3.20
CA LEU A 31 5.37 -2.79 2.06
C LEU A 31 6.02 -4.09 2.52
N SER A 32 5.54 -5.24 2.04
CA SER A 32 6.17 -6.53 2.35
C SER A 32 7.40 -6.82 1.47
N CYS A 33 7.58 -6.08 0.36
CA CYS A 33 8.73 -6.24 -0.53
C CYS A 33 9.84 -5.22 -0.22
N GLU A 34 10.95 -5.70 0.35
CA GLU A 34 12.13 -4.90 0.71
C GLU A 34 12.70 -4.07 -0.47
N LYS A 35 12.56 -4.56 -1.71
CA LYS A 35 13.06 -3.87 -2.94
C LYS A 35 12.47 -2.47 -3.18
N HIS A 36 11.39 -2.11 -2.50
CA HIS A 36 10.74 -0.81 -2.66
C HIS A 36 10.91 0.11 -1.45
N CYS A 37 11.46 -0.39 -0.33
CA CYS A 37 11.65 0.37 0.91
C CYS A 37 12.57 1.59 0.72
N ASP A 38 13.63 1.44 -0.07
CA ASP A 38 14.61 2.51 -0.34
C ASP A 38 14.16 3.52 -1.41
N LYS A 39 13.08 3.24 -2.16
CA LYS A 39 12.63 4.15 -3.21
C LYS A 39 11.97 5.38 -2.58
N LYS A 40 12.52 6.56 -2.85
CA LYS A 40 11.93 7.84 -2.43
C LYS A 40 10.64 8.16 -3.21
N ASP A 41 10.58 7.76 -4.48
CA ASP A 41 9.42 8.00 -5.36
C ASP A 41 8.51 6.79 -5.47
N LEU A 42 7.67 6.61 -4.44
CA LEU A 42 6.58 5.62 -4.47
C LEU A 42 5.21 6.27 -4.77
N LYS A 43 5.10 7.59 -4.68
CA LYS A 43 3.85 8.31 -4.92
C LYS A 43 3.41 8.13 -6.37
N GLY A 44 2.14 7.80 -6.55
CA GLY A 44 1.55 7.57 -7.86
C GLY A 44 1.56 6.13 -8.33
N LEU A 45 2.36 5.25 -7.70
CA LEU A 45 2.41 3.83 -8.07
C LEU A 45 1.13 3.11 -7.69
N VAL A 46 0.79 2.08 -8.47
CA VAL A 46 -0.34 1.20 -8.19
C VAL A 46 0.16 0.03 -7.37
N VAL A 47 -0.53 -0.24 -6.26
CA VAL A 47 -0.26 -1.37 -5.37
C VAL A 47 -1.38 -2.38 -5.42
N TYR A 48 -1.02 -3.64 -5.23
CA TYR A 48 -1.95 -4.75 -5.09
C TYR A 48 -1.79 -5.35 -3.70
N PHE A 49 -2.91 -5.57 -3.02
CA PHE A 49 -2.99 -6.08 -1.66
C PHE A 49 -4.25 -6.93 -1.47
N GLU A 50 -4.27 -7.76 -0.45
CA GLU A 50 -5.38 -8.66 -0.14
C GLU A 50 -5.96 -8.34 1.24
N LYS A 51 -7.28 -8.48 1.40
CA LYS A 51 -7.93 -8.09 2.66
C LYS A 51 -7.52 -8.98 3.84
N GLU A 52 -7.22 -10.23 3.55
CA GLU A 52 -6.83 -11.25 4.53
C GLU A 52 -5.33 -11.21 4.84
N ASN A 53 -4.54 -10.58 3.96
CA ASN A 53 -3.10 -10.47 4.13
C ASN A 53 -2.76 -9.22 4.97
N ARG A 54 -2.69 -9.43 6.28
CA ARG A 54 -2.42 -8.37 7.27
C ARG A 54 -1.24 -8.75 8.16
N ASP A 55 -0.51 -7.75 8.63
CA ASP A 55 0.50 -7.95 9.66
C ASP A 55 -0.12 -8.15 11.05
N VAL A 56 0.72 -8.43 12.06
CA VAL A 56 0.30 -8.62 13.46
C VAL A 56 -0.36 -7.38 14.09
N TYR A 57 -0.23 -6.21 13.45
CA TYR A 57 -0.86 -4.95 13.85
C TYR A 57 -2.13 -4.65 13.06
N GLY A 58 -2.58 -5.58 12.20
CA GLY A 58 -3.80 -5.46 11.40
C GLY A 58 -3.66 -4.61 10.13
N ARG A 59 -2.44 -4.19 9.74
CA ARG A 59 -2.19 -3.40 8.53
C ARG A 59 -2.12 -4.30 7.31
N TYR A 60 -2.69 -3.88 6.19
CA TYR A 60 -2.57 -4.64 4.94
C TYR A 60 -1.12 -4.74 4.48
N LEU A 61 -0.75 -5.92 3.97
CA LEU A 61 0.51 -6.16 3.31
C LEU A 61 0.37 -5.95 1.80
N VAL A 62 1.24 -5.12 1.24
CA VAL A 62 1.29 -4.88 -0.21
C VAL A 62 2.00 -6.05 -0.89
N CYS A 63 1.25 -6.89 -1.61
CA CYS A 63 1.77 -8.06 -2.33
C CYS A 63 2.65 -7.67 -3.53
N SER A 64 2.32 -6.59 -4.25
CA SER A 64 3.14 -6.11 -5.38
C SER A 64 2.90 -4.64 -5.70
N ILE A 65 3.89 -4.03 -6.37
CA ILE A 65 3.87 -2.63 -6.84
C ILE A 65 4.11 -2.60 -8.34
N LYS A 66 3.28 -1.87 -9.08
CA LYS A 66 3.45 -1.60 -10.52
C LYS A 66 3.62 -0.10 -10.77
N ARG A 67 4.51 0.24 -11.70
CA ARG A 67 4.70 1.58 -12.25
C ARG A 67 3.66 1.87 -13.32
#